data_AF-A0A2G4HN72-F1
#
_entry.id   AF-A0A2G4HN72-F1
#
_cell.length_a   1.000
_cell.length_b   1.000
_cell.length_c   1.000
_cell.angle_alpha   90.00
_cell.angle_beta   90.00
_cell.angle_gamma   90.00
#
_symmetry.space_group_name_H-M   'P 1'
#
loop_
_entity.id
_entity.type
_entity.pdbx_description
1 polymer ?
#
loop_
_entity_poly.entity_id
_entity_poly.type
_entity_poly.pdbx_seq_one_letter_code
_entity_poly.pdbx_strand_id
1 'polypeptide(L)' 'MHALSLPTWWIHITSVLEWGLAMLAIQRWGRLQAEPAWNWLALAMLPALVSAMAACTWHLFDNPVALQG' A
#
# COMPACT_ATOMS: atom_id res chain seq x y z
N MET A 1 15.18 -9.30 12.52
CA MET A 1 14.71 -7.92 12.73
C MET A 1 13.52 -7.98 13.68
N HIS A 2 13.04 -6.86 14.25
CA HIS A 2 12.00 -6.92 15.29
C HIS A 2 10.64 -7.35 14.75
N ALA A 3 9.98 -8.24 15.48
CA ALA A 3 8.60 -8.62 15.27
C ALA A 3 7.68 -7.38 15.36
N LEU A 4 6.71 -7.27 14.45
CA LEU A 4 5.75 -6.16 14.45
C LEU A 4 4.65 -6.43 15.50
N SER A 5 4.37 -5.44 16.34
CA SER A 5 3.21 -5.48 17.25
C SER A 5 1.90 -5.25 16.48
N LEU A 6 0.77 -5.61 17.09
CA LEU A 6 -0.57 -5.42 16.51
C LEU A 6 -0.85 -3.98 16.05
N PRO A 7 -0.53 -2.92 16.83
CA PRO A 7 -0.74 -1.55 16.37
C PRO A 7 0.09 -1.22 15.12
N THR A 8 1.30 -1.75 15.02
CA THR A 8 2.16 -1.52 13.86
C THR A 8 1.65 -2.25 12.62
N TRP A 9 1.13 -3.48 12.78
CA TRP A 9 0.44 -4.19 11.71
C TRP A 9 -0.74 -3.40 11.14
N TRP A 10 -1.54 -2.82 12.03
CA TRP A 10 -2.67 -1.99 11.62
C TRP A 10 -2.23 -0.86 10.69
N ILE A 11 -1.16 -0.13 11.07
CA ILE A 11 -0.61 0.96 10.25
C ILE A 11 -0.18 0.45 8.86
N HIS A 12 0.49 -0.70 8.77
CA HIS A 12 0.93 -1.24 7.47
C HIS A 12 -0.26 -1.55 6.57
N ILE A 13 -1.28 -2.24 7.11
CA ILE A 13 -2.47 -2.60 6.35
C ILE A 13 -3.24 -1.35 5.92
N THR A 14 -3.47 -0.40 6.84
CA THR A 14 -4.19 0.83 6.50
C THR A 14 -3.43 1.65 5.46
N SER A 15 -2.11 1.80 5.59
CA SER A 15 -1.31 2.55 4.61
C SER A 15 -1.32 1.92 3.21
N VAL A 16 -1.30 0.58 3.10
CA VAL A 16 -1.44 -0.12 1.81
C VAL A 16 -2.81 0.18 1.18
N LEU A 17 -3.89 0.12 1.98
CA LEU A 17 -5.25 0.41 1.53
C LEU A 17 -5.42 1.89 1.13
N GLU A 18 -4.92 2.81 1.95
CA GLU A 18 -4.94 4.25 1.72
C GLU A 18 -4.19 4.61 0.43
N TRP A 19 -3.03 3.99 0.20
CA TRP A 19 -2.27 4.19 -1.03
C TRP A 19 -3.01 3.69 -2.26
N GLY A 20 -3.62 2.50 -2.18
CA GLY A 20 -4.47 1.98 -3.26
C GLY A 20 -5.67 2.89 -3.54
N LEU A 21 -6.33 3.40 -2.51
CA LEU A 21 -7.43 4.36 -2.64
C LEU A 21 -6.96 5.68 -3.27
N ALA A 22 -5.79 6.18 -2.90
CA ALA A 22 -5.20 7.38 -3.48
C ALA A 22 -4.92 7.20 -4.99
N MET A 23 -4.39 6.05 -5.40
CA MET A 23 -4.20 5.73 -6.83
C MET A 23 -5.53 5.73 -7.60
N LEU A 24 -6.58 5.12 -7.04
CA LEU A 24 -7.93 5.11 -7.64
C LEU A 24 -8.51 6.53 -7.73
N ALA A 25 -8.32 7.35 -6.70
CA ALA A 25 -8.76 8.74 -6.67
C ALA A 25 -8.06 9.58 -7.74
N ILE A 26 -6.74 9.43 -7.90
CA ILE A 26 -5.95 10.11 -8.94
C ILE A 26 -6.43 9.74 -10.34
N GLN A 27 -6.66 8.44 -10.61
CA GLN A 27 -7.19 8.02 -11.91
C GLN A 27 -8.60 8.57 -12.16
N ARG A 28 -9.47 8.56 -11.14
CA ARG A 28 -10.82 9.13 -11.24
C ARG A 28 -10.78 10.63 -11.51
N TRP A 29 -9.90 11.35 -10.83
CA TRP A 29 -9.66 12.77 -11.05
C TRP A 29 -9.22 13.04 -12.49
N GLY A 30 -8.22 12.30 -12.99
CA GLY A 30 -7.76 12.43 -14.37
C GLY A 30 -8.86 12.23 -15.41
N ARG A 31 -9.75 11.25 -15.20
CA ARG A 31 -10.92 11.04 -16.06
C ARG A 31 -11.89 12.22 -16.03
N LEU A 32 -12.17 12.79 -14.86
CA LEU A 32 -13.08 13.94 -14.72
C LEU A 32 -12.50 15.20 -15.39
N GLN A 33 -11.18 15.36 -15.37
CA GLN A 33 -10.49 16.50 -15.99
C GLN A 33 -10.16 16.28 -17.47
N ALA A 34 -10.47 15.11 -18.05
CA ALA A 34 -10.04 14.70 -19.38
C ALA A 34 -8.51 14.76 -19.61
N GLU A 35 -7.74 14.54 -18.55
CA GLU A 35 -6.28 14.62 -18.53
C GLU A 35 -5.68 13.22 -18.38
N PRO A 36 -5.30 12.52 -19.47
CA PRO A 36 -4.84 11.13 -19.41
C PRO A 36 -3.49 10.98 -18.70
N ALA A 37 -2.72 12.07 -18.53
CA ALA A 37 -1.44 12.07 -17.83
C ALA A 37 -1.54 11.56 -16.38
N TRP A 38 -2.68 11.75 -15.71
CA TRP A 38 -2.91 11.24 -14.35
C TRP A 38 -2.92 9.71 -14.28
N ASN A 39 -3.24 9.01 -15.37
CA ASN A 39 -3.14 7.55 -15.40
C ASN A 39 -1.67 7.09 -15.34
N TRP A 40 -0.76 7.84 -15.98
CA TRP A 40 0.68 7.58 -15.88
C TRP A 40 1.21 7.86 -14.49
N LEU A 41 0.71 8.90 -13.80
CA LEU A 41 1.04 9.13 -12.40
C LEU A 41 0.59 7.95 -11.53
N ALA A 42 -0.66 7.50 -11.66
CA ALA A 42 -1.15 6.34 -10.92
C ALA A 42 -0.35 5.07 -11.21
N LEU A 43 0.10 4.87 -12.46
CA LEU A 43 0.98 3.76 -12.82
C LEU A 43 2.36 3.89 -12.15
N ALA A 44 2.93 5.10 -12.11
CA ALA A 44 4.22 5.38 -11.47
C ALA A 44 4.19 5.20 -9.95
N MET A 45 3.01 5.13 -9.32
CA MET A 45 2.85 4.83 -7.90
C MET A 45 2.88 3.33 -7.58
N LEU A 46 2.79 2.44 -8.58
CA LEU A 46 2.78 0.99 -8.37
C LEU A 46 4.04 0.44 -7.70
N PRO A 47 5.28 0.88 -8.03
CA PRO A 47 6.48 0.35 -7.37
C PRO A 47 6.45 0.53 -5.85
N ALA A 48 5.92 1.65 -5.34
CA ALA A 48 5.77 1.89 -3.91
C ALA A 48 4.74 0.93 -3.28
N LEU A 49 3.61 0.70 -3.95
CA LEU A 49 2.60 -0.26 -3.50
C LEU A 49 3.17 -1.68 -3.43
N VAL A 50 3.86 -2.13 -4.49
CA VAL A 50 4.49 -3.45 -4.56
C VAL A 50 5.56 -3.60 -3.47
N SER A 51 6.37 -2.57 -3.24
CA SER A 51 7.36 -2.56 -2.16
C SER A 51 6.70 -2.69 -0.78
N ALA A 52 5.61 -1.97 -0.52
CA ALA A 52 4.87 -2.07 0.74
C ALA A 52 4.25 -3.46 0.94
N MET A 53 3.67 -4.05 -0.12
CA MET A 53 3.13 -5.41 -0.09
C MET A 53 4.22 -6.46 0.16
N ALA A 54 5.39 -6.31 -0.45
CA ALA A 54 6.54 -7.19 -0.22
C ALA A 54 7.02 -7.10 1.24
N ALA A 55 7.10 -5.89 1.81
CA ALA A 55 7.43 -5.70 3.23
C ALA A 55 6.40 -6.36 4.16
N CYS A 56 5.10 -6.18 3.90
CA CYS A 56 4.04 -6.86 4.65
C CYS A 56 4.15 -8.38 4.56
N THR A 57 4.46 -8.90 3.37
CA THR A 57 4.63 -10.34 3.14
C THR A 57 5.81 -10.87 3.95
N TRP A 58 6.95 -10.19 3.92
CA TRP A 58 8.10 -10.56 4.74
C TRP A 58 7.76 -10.55 6.23
N HIS A 59 7.11 -9.50 6.73
CA HIS A 59 6.68 -9.43 8.13
C HIS A 59 5.66 -10.50 8.52
N LEU A 60 4.81 -10.96 7.60
CA LEU A 60 3.88 -12.05 7.86
C LEU A 60 4.62 -13.36 8.15
N PHE A 61 5.67 -13.67 7.38
CA PHE A 61 6.42 -14.91 7.51
C PHE A 61 7.55 -14.85 8.54
N ASP A 62 8.08 -13.67 8.84
CA ASP A 62 9.15 -13.47 9.84
C ASP A 62 8.59 -13.21 11.26
N ASN A 63 7.30 -12.84 11.40
CA ASN A 63 6.69 -12.66 12.72
C ASN A 63 6.48 -14.00 13.44
N PRO A 64 6.78 -14.06 14.76
CA PRO A 64 6.32 -15.15 15.61
C PRO A 64 4.80 -15.29 15.54
N VAL A 65 4.29 -16.53 15.59
CA VAL A 65 2.84 -16.84 15.52
C VAL A 65 2.03 -16.05 16.55
N ALA A 66 2.58 -15.80 17.75
CA ALA A 66 1.93 -15.03 18.80
C ALA A 66 1.72 -13.53 18.48
N LEU A 67 2.36 -13.02 17.42
CA LEU A 67 2.34 -11.62 16.98
C LEU A 67 1.82 -11.47 15.54
N GLN A 68 1.37 -12.57 14.93
CA GLN A 68 0.58 -12.52 13.71
C GLN A 68 -0.82 -12.01 14.11
N GLY A 69 -1.24 -10.90 13.50
CA GLY A 69 -2.50 -10.22 13.82
C GLY A 69 -3.74 -11.08 13.64
#